data_AF-A0A7Y4ERF5-F1
#
_entry.id   AF-A0A7Y4ERF5-F1
#
_cell.length_a   1.000
_cell.length_b   1.000
_cell.length_c   1.000
_cell.angle_alpha   90.00
_cell.angle_beta   90.00
_cell.angle_gamma   90.00
#
_symmetry.space_group_name_H-M   'P 1'
#
loop_
_entity.id
_entity.type
_entity.pdbx_description
1 polymer ?
#
loop_
_entity_poly.entity_id
_entity_poly.type
_entity_poly.pdbx_seq_one_letter_code
_entity_poly.pdbx_strand_id
1 'polypeptide(L)'
;MNTFLITFGVFLAVICAMSIGYIVQKKVVKGSCGGLGAVGIDKVCNCPEPCDARKKREAREAYRAEKLAARDEQVAAWEKDRIA
;
A
#
# COMPACT_ATOMS: atom_id res chain seq x y z
N MET A 1 30.89 24.70 10.25
CA MET A 1 29.47 25.05 10.44
C MET A 1 28.71 25.11 9.11
N ASN A 2 29.17 25.90 8.14
CA ASN A 2 28.46 26.08 6.85
C ASN A 2 28.29 24.78 6.04
N THR A 3 29.32 23.94 6.01
CA THR A 3 29.28 22.62 5.34
C THR A 3 28.23 21.70 5.93
N PHE A 4 27.98 21.77 7.24
CA PHE A 4 27.00 20.95 7.94
C PHE A 4 25.57 21.33 7.56
N LEU A 5 25.28 22.63 7.45
CA LEU A 5 23.98 23.12 7.02
C LEU A 5 23.69 22.77 5.55
N ILE A 6 24.71 22.86 4.69
CA ILE A 6 24.57 22.51 3.27
C ILE A 6 24.32 21.01 3.10
N THR A 7 25.10 20.15 3.76
CA THR A 7 24.90 18.70 3.65
C THR A 7 23.56 18.26 4.22
N PHE A 8 23.13 18.84 5.35
CA PHE A 8 21.81 18.59 5.93
C PHE A 8 20.67 19.00 4.98
N GLY A 9 20.78 20.18 4.34
CA GLY A 9 19.80 20.64 3.36
C GLY A 9 19.71 19.75 2.12
N VAL A 10 20.85 19.29 1.58
CA VAL A 10 20.89 18.35 0.46
C VAL A 10 20.24 17.02 0.83
N PHE A 11 20.49 16.51 2.03
CA PHE A 11 19.92 15.24 2.49
C PHE A 11 18.39 15.31 2.57
N LEU A 12 17.84 16.41 3.11
CA LEU A 12 16.40 16.65 3.14
C LEU A 12 15.80 16.77 1.74
N ALA A 13 16.47 17.48 0.83
CA ALA A 13 16.01 17.61 -0.54
C ALA A 13 15.88 16.25 -1.25
N VAL A 14 16.85 15.36 -1.06
CA VAL A 14 16.82 14.00 -1.62
C VAL A 14 15.67 13.17 -1.04
N ILE A 15 15.44 13.22 0.28
CA ILE A 15 14.32 12.51 0.92
C ILE A 15 12.98 13.00 0.38
N CYS A 16 12.81 14.33 0.26
CA CYS A 16 11.60 14.93 -0.30
C CYS A 16 11.39 14.48 -1.76
N ALA A 17 12.44 14.50 -2.58
CA ALA A 17 12.35 14.03 -3.96
C ALA A 17 11.96 12.54 -4.06
N MET A 18 12.51 11.68 -3.19
CA MET A 18 12.15 10.26 -3.12
C MET A 18 10.69 10.06 -2.67
N SER A 19 10.23 10.83 -1.67
CA SER A 19 8.83 10.79 -1.20
C SER A 19 7.84 11.18 -2.30
N ILE A 20 8.12 12.28 -3.01
CA ILE A 20 7.32 12.72 -4.15
C ILE A 20 7.32 11.66 -5.25
N GLY A 21 8.50 11.09 -5.56
CA GLY A 21 8.62 9.98 -6.53
C GLY A 21 7.79 8.75 -6.15
N TYR A 22 7.74 8.39 -4.87
CA TYR A 22 6.93 7.28 -4.36
C TYR A 22 5.42 7.55 -4.49
N ILE A 23 4.98 8.77 -4.18
CA ILE A 23 3.58 9.18 -4.31
C ILE A 23 3.13 9.16 -5.78
N VAL A 24 3.97 9.65 -6.70
CA VAL A 24 3.68 9.68 -8.14
C VAL A 24 3.67 8.26 -8.73
N GLN A 25 4.66 7.44 -8.38
CA GLN A 25 4.73 6.08 -8.94
C GLN A 25 3.72 5.11 -8.31
N LYS A 26 3.20 5.40 -7.10
CA LYS A 26 2.30 4.52 -6.31
C LYS A 26 2.75 3.05 -6.27
N LYS A 27 4.04 2.79 -6.51
CA LYS A 27 4.58 1.44 -6.53
C LYS A 27 4.74 1.02 -5.08
N VAL A 28 3.73 0.30 -4.58
CA VAL A 28 3.79 -0.43 -3.32
C VAL A 28 5.13 -1.15 -3.27
N VAL A 29 5.91 -0.94 -2.21
CA VAL A 29 7.21 -1.61 -2.01
C VAL A 29 7.01 -3.09 -2.26
N LYS A 30 7.56 -3.55 -3.39
CA LYS A 30 7.42 -4.91 -3.87
C LYS A 30 8.24 -5.80 -2.94
N GLY A 31 7.58 -6.35 -1.92
CA GLY A 31 8.17 -7.39 -1.05
C GLY A 31 8.57 -8.64 -1.84
N SER A 32 8.98 -9.74 -1.18
CA SER A 32 9.62 -10.88 -1.87
C SER A 32 8.86 -11.53 -3.05
N CYS A 33 7.57 -11.23 -3.24
CA CYS A 33 6.77 -11.65 -4.40
C CYS A 33 6.24 -10.49 -5.28
N GLY A 34 6.54 -9.23 -4.94
CA GLY A 34 5.99 -8.05 -5.61
C GLY A 34 6.64 -7.73 -6.97
N GLY A 35 7.81 -8.32 -7.26
CA GLY A 35 8.54 -8.11 -8.52
C GLY A 35 8.02 -8.93 -9.70
N LEU A 36 7.41 -10.09 -9.44
CA LEU A 36 7.15 -11.13 -10.44
C LEU A 36 5.94 -10.83 -11.35
N GLY A 37 5.02 -9.97 -10.92
CA GLY A 37 3.88 -9.53 -11.74
C GLY A 37 4.26 -8.66 -12.94
N ALA A 38 5.47 -8.09 -12.99
CA ALA A 38 5.95 -7.36 -14.17
C ALA A 38 6.57 -8.29 -15.24
N VAL A 39 6.80 -9.56 -14.91
CA VAL A 39 7.46 -10.56 -15.76
C VAL A 39 6.47 -11.66 -16.19
N GLY A 40 5.16 -11.48 -15.95
CA GLY A 40 4.13 -12.47 -16.29
C GLY A 40 4.19 -13.75 -15.45
N ILE A 41 4.87 -13.69 -14.31
CA ILE A 41 5.05 -14.82 -13.42
C ILE A 41 4.07 -14.70 -12.26
N ASP A 42 2.82 -15.08 -12.51
CA ASP A 42 1.82 -15.38 -11.48
C ASP A 42 1.98 -16.81 -10.92
N LYS A 43 3.00 -17.56 -11.39
CA LYS A 43 3.21 -19.00 -11.10
C LYS A 43 4.62 -19.39 -10.61
N VAL A 44 5.39 -18.52 -9.95
CA VAL A 44 6.70 -18.93 -9.33
C VAL A 44 6.66 -19.00 -7.81
N CYS A 45 5.48 -18.95 -7.19
CA CYS A 45 5.26 -19.89 -6.10
C CYS A 45 4.70 -21.17 -6.73
N ASN A 46 5.59 -21.99 -7.30
CA ASN A 46 5.29 -23.37 -7.69
C ASN A 46 5.15 -24.23 -6.42
N CYS A 47 4.26 -23.80 -5.52
CA CYS A 47 3.95 -24.48 -4.28
C CYS A 47 2.55 -25.06 -4.45
N PRO A 48 2.41 -26.40 -4.41
CA PRO A 48 1.11 -27.07 -4.55
C PRO A 48 0.10 -26.67 -3.46
N GLU A 49 0.56 -26.07 -2.36
CA GLU A 49 -0.27 -25.30 -1.42
C GLU A 49 0.09 -23.81 -1.44
N PRO A 50 -0.90 -22.89 -1.47
CA PRO A 50 -0.65 -21.47 -1.39
C PRO A 50 0.00 -21.14 -0.04
N CYS A 51 1.16 -20.48 -0.07
CA CYS A 51 1.94 -20.22 1.13
C CYS A 51 1.12 -19.42 2.17
N ASP A 52 1.45 -19.59 3.45
CA ASP A 52 0.72 -18.94 4.56
C ASP A 52 0.67 -17.42 4.41
N ALA A 53 1.67 -16.82 3.75
CA ALA A 53 1.68 -15.39 3.45
C ALA A 53 0.59 -14.96 2.45
N ARG A 54 0.21 -15.82 1.48
CA ARG A 54 -0.91 -15.57 0.55
C ARG A 54 -2.26 -15.73 1.24
N LYS A 55 -2.47 -16.84 1.97
CA LYS A 55 -3.69 -17.07 2.77
C LYS A 55 -3.94 -15.91 3.75
N LYS A 56 -2.88 -15.41 4.41
CA LYS A 56 -2.97 -14.26 5.32
C LYS A 56 -3.27 -12.92 4.61
N ARG A 57 -2.84 -12.75 3.35
CA ARG A 57 -3.16 -11.57 2.53
C ARG A 57 -4.63 -11.60 2.11
N GLU A 58 -5.10 -12.71 1.57
CA GLU A 58 -6.50 -12.90 1.17
C GLU A 58 -7.45 -12.74 2.36
N ALA A 59 -7.11 -13.31 3.53
CA ALA A 59 -7.88 -13.10 4.75
C ALA A 59 -7.93 -11.62 5.20
N ARG A 60 -6.81 -10.89 5.04
CA ARG A 60 -6.74 -9.47 5.40
C ARG A 60 -7.50 -8.59 4.40
N GLU A 61 -7.51 -8.96 3.13
CA GLU A 61 -8.25 -8.27 2.07
C GLU A 61 -9.76 -8.50 2.21
N ALA A 62 -10.18 -9.74 2.48
CA ALA A 62 -11.57 -10.08 2.78
C ALA A 62 -12.09 -9.31 4.01
N TYR A 63 -11.33 -9.28 5.11
CA TYR A 63 -11.70 -8.51 6.31
C TYR A 63 -11.82 -7.00 6.03
N ARG A 64 -10.93 -6.46 5.19
CA ARG A 64 -11.01 -5.04 4.79
C ARG A 64 -12.23 -4.77 3.92
N ALA A 65 -12.53 -5.64 2.96
CA ALA A 65 -13.71 -5.51 2.10
C ALA A 65 -15.00 -5.53 2.93
N GLU A 66 -15.11 -6.45 3.88
CA GLU A 66 -16.26 -6.53 4.79
C GLU A 66 -16.42 -5.26 5.65
N LYS A 67 -15.32 -4.75 6.22
CA LYS A 67 -15.34 -3.48 6.99
C LYS A 67 -15.66 -2.26 6.14
N LEU A 68 -15.20 -2.22 4.90
CA LEU A 68 -15.51 -1.13 3.97
C LEU A 68 -17.00 -1.16 3.63
N ALA A 69 -17.56 -2.34 3.33
CA ALA A 69 -18.99 -2.51 3.08
C ALA A 69 -19.83 -2.07 4.30
N ALA A 70 -19.49 -2.55 5.51
CA ALA A 70 -20.19 -2.17 6.73
C ALA A 70 -20.08 -0.67 7.05
N ARG A 71 -18.92 -0.05 6.78
CA ARG A 71 -18.75 1.40 6.94
C ARG A 71 -19.57 2.18 5.91
N ASP A 72 -19.61 1.73 4.67
CA ASP A 72 -20.34 2.42 3.61
C ASP A 72 -21.87 2.34 3.86
N GLU A 73 -22.38 1.22 4.39
CA GLU A 73 -23.75 1.13 4.91
C GLU A 73 -24.00 2.09 6.08
N GLN A 74 -23.07 2.16 7.03
CA GLN A 74 -23.18 3.07 8.18
C GLN A 74 -23.17 4.56 7.75
N VAL A 75 -22.35 4.92 6.76
CA VAL A 75 -22.31 6.27 6.19
C VAL A 75 -23.64 6.58 5.49
N ALA A 76 -24.19 5.64 4.72
CA ALA A 76 -25.47 5.83 4.05
C ALA A 76 -26.64 5.99 5.04
N ALA A 77 -26.59 5.34 6.20
CA ALA A 77 -27.57 5.53 7.27
C ALA A 77 -27.43 6.93 7.89
N TRP A 78 -26.22 7.33 8.28
CA TRP A 78 -25.97 8.65 8.88
C TRP A 78 -26.29 9.81 7.93
N GLU A 79 -26.11 9.63 6.62
CA GLU A 79 -26.43 10.64 5.61
C GLU A 79 -27.93 10.90 5.50
N LYS A 80 -28.78 9.88 5.65
CA LYS A 80 -30.24 10.04 5.64
C LYS A 80 -30.72 10.80 6.88
N ASP A 81 -30.17 10.48 8.04
CA ASP A 81 -30.54 11.12 9.32
C ASP A 81 -30.06 12.58 9.41
N ARG A 82 -29.00 12.95 8.68
CA ARG A 82 -28.45 14.31 8.64
C ARG A 82 -29.29 15.30 7.81
N ILE A 83 -30.16 14.82 6.93
CA ILE A 83 -30.95 15.65 5.98
C ILE A 83 -32.34 16.01 6.56
N ALA A 84 -32.66 15.55 7.78
CA ALA A 84 -33.86 15.90 8.54
C ALA A 84 -33.61 17.06 9.52
#